data_AF-A0A810PZR8-F1
#
_entry.id   AF-A0A810PZR8-F1
#
_cell.length_a   1.000
_cell.length_b   1.000
_cell.length_c   1.000
_cell.angle_alpha   90.00
_cell.angle_beta   90.00
_cell.angle_gamma   90.00
#
_symmetry.space_group_name_H-M   'P 1'
#
loop_
_entity.id
_entity.type
_entity.pdbx_description
1 polymer ?
#
loop_
_entity_poly.entity_id
_entity_poly.type
_entity_poly.pdbx_seq_one_letter_code
_entity_poly.pdbx_strand_id
1 'polypeptide(L)'
;MSNYILVINPGSTSTKIGVFENGTLLFDKTLRHPAEEIAKFATIPDQKGWRKELVEQALIENNFDMKKLTAICARGGLVKPIRGGTYATSDALLADCVAGVQGQHACNLGGLIAREIGDELGIPSFIADPPVVDELQAIARYSGHPLIQRVSKFHALNQKAVAKRYAKEVGKKYEDLNLIVCHMGGGVSVGAHVKGSVVDTENALDGEGPFSPERSGSLPTDAVMKLCFSGDYTEEELRKMFVGRGGLVAYAGSTDMRDLLKMAETDAKVAEVIDAFHYQIGKEIGAMAAAMHGQVDQIILTGGIAYGKETVQALKDMVEWIAPVTVYPGEDELLALAQAALRVLNGEEQAKDYRSLSAAHIPPKKVQSPGPRRAFSGNRDLFLSLWPRFFTETAPNCTETAPSPVPFPIDYRVKIFTPSSQRPCRPRRAWWPGCR
;
A
#
# COMPACT_ATOMS: atom_id res chain seq x y z
N MET A 1 1.62 11.40 -35.09
CA MET A 1 2.99 10.91 -34.84
C MET A 1 2.88 9.72 -33.89
N SER A 2 3.68 8.67 -34.09
CA SER A 2 3.78 7.58 -33.11
C SER A 2 4.61 8.05 -31.92
N ASN A 3 4.12 7.80 -30.71
CA ASN A 3 4.86 8.01 -29.47
C ASN A 3 5.55 6.70 -29.08
N TYR A 4 6.88 6.69 -29.07
CA TYR A 4 7.69 5.58 -28.58
C TYR A 4 8.20 5.88 -27.17
N ILE A 5 7.78 5.08 -26.20
CA ILE A 5 8.06 5.32 -24.79
C ILE A 5 8.91 4.18 -24.24
N LEU A 6 10.09 4.51 -23.71
CA LEU A 6 10.88 3.60 -22.90
C LEU A 6 10.39 3.67 -21.46
N VAL A 7 10.08 2.54 -20.86
CA VAL A 7 9.77 2.45 -19.44
C VAL A 7 10.87 1.74 -18.67
N ILE A 8 11.21 2.25 -17.49
CA ILE A 8 12.31 1.74 -16.66
C ILE A 8 11.83 1.52 -15.23
N ASN A 9 11.94 0.30 -14.74
CA ASN A 9 11.49 -0.09 -13.41
C ASN A 9 12.59 -0.87 -12.68
N PRO A 10 13.47 -0.16 -11.96
CA PRO A 10 14.52 -0.79 -11.15
C PRO A 10 13.94 -1.42 -9.88
N GLY A 11 14.18 -2.71 -9.70
CA GLY A 11 14.01 -3.44 -8.44
C GLY A 11 15.36 -3.75 -7.79
N SER A 12 15.34 -4.34 -6.59
CA SER A 12 16.56 -4.62 -5.82
C SER A 12 17.58 -5.45 -6.61
N THR A 13 17.14 -6.57 -7.19
CA THR A 13 17.98 -7.55 -7.90
C THR A 13 17.69 -7.62 -9.41
N SER A 14 16.92 -6.69 -9.96
CA SER A 14 16.63 -6.64 -11.39
C SER A 14 16.24 -5.23 -11.85
N THR A 15 16.26 -4.98 -13.15
CA THR A 15 15.62 -3.83 -13.78
C THR A 15 14.72 -4.36 -14.87
N LYS A 16 13.41 -4.11 -14.76
CA LYS A 16 12.47 -4.39 -15.85
C LYS A 16 12.41 -3.18 -16.76
N ILE A 17 12.48 -3.40 -18.06
CA ILE A 17 12.28 -2.37 -19.07
C ILE A 17 11.25 -2.81 -20.09
N GLY A 18 10.66 -1.85 -20.79
CA GLY A 18 9.83 -2.11 -21.96
C GLY A 18 9.79 -0.92 -22.89
N VAL A 19 9.55 -1.18 -24.18
CA VAL A 19 9.34 -0.14 -25.18
C VAL A 19 7.93 -0.26 -25.71
N PHE A 20 7.20 0.85 -25.72
CA PHE A 20 5.81 0.92 -26.15
C PHE A 20 5.65 1.86 -27.33
N GLU A 21 4.81 1.51 -28.30
CA GLU A 21 4.33 2.38 -29.37
C GLU A 21 2.86 2.69 -29.14
N ASN A 22 2.51 3.95 -28.85
CA ASN A 22 1.13 4.40 -28.61
C ASN A 22 0.38 3.52 -27.57
N GLY A 23 1.10 3.00 -26.58
CA GLY A 23 0.56 2.11 -25.53
C GLY A 23 0.56 0.62 -25.88
N THR A 24 0.98 0.23 -27.09
CA THR A 24 1.19 -1.17 -27.48
C THR A 24 2.62 -1.58 -27.14
N LEU A 25 2.80 -2.68 -26.40
CA LEU A 25 4.12 -3.20 -26.07
C LEU A 25 4.81 -3.74 -27.33
N LEU A 26 6.02 -3.24 -27.62
CA LEU A 26 6.89 -3.79 -28.67
C LEU A 26 7.75 -4.92 -28.14
N PHE A 27 8.41 -4.68 -27.01
CA PHE A 27 9.14 -5.70 -26.25
C PHE A 27 9.33 -5.25 -24.81
N ASP A 28 9.49 -6.22 -23.92
CA ASP A 28 9.96 -6.02 -22.55
C ASP A 28 11.15 -6.93 -22.25
N LYS A 29 11.96 -6.55 -21.26
CA LYS A 29 13.09 -7.37 -20.80
C LYS A 29 13.27 -7.19 -19.30
N THR A 30 13.54 -8.29 -18.62
CA THR A 30 13.99 -8.27 -17.22
C THR A 30 15.50 -8.46 -17.18
N LEU A 31 16.21 -7.38 -16.86
CA LEU A 31 17.66 -7.37 -16.67
C LEU A 31 17.94 -7.84 -15.25
N ARG A 32 18.53 -9.03 -15.09
CA ARG A 32 18.81 -9.60 -13.76
C ARG A 32 20.19 -9.16 -13.29
N HIS A 33 20.28 -8.79 -12.02
CA HIS A 33 21.47 -8.24 -11.39
C HIS A 33 21.95 -9.23 -10.31
N PRO A 34 23.02 -10.00 -10.57
CA PRO A 34 23.60 -10.88 -9.57
C PRO A 34 23.99 -10.09 -8.32
N ALA A 35 23.79 -10.67 -7.14
CA ALA A 35 24.13 -10.02 -5.87
C ALA A 35 25.61 -9.64 -5.80
N GLU A 36 26.49 -10.45 -6.40
CA GLU A 36 27.94 -10.22 -6.50
C GLU A 36 28.28 -8.95 -7.30
N GLU A 37 27.52 -8.64 -8.35
CA GLU A 37 27.69 -7.41 -9.13
C GLU A 37 27.20 -6.20 -8.36
N ILE A 38 26.04 -6.31 -7.69
CA ILE A 38 25.48 -5.24 -6.85
C ILE A 38 26.42 -4.91 -5.67
N ALA A 39 27.06 -5.92 -5.08
CA ALA A 39 27.93 -5.76 -3.93
C ALA A 39 29.21 -4.95 -4.23
N LYS A 40 29.55 -4.72 -5.51
CA LYS A 40 30.68 -3.86 -5.91
C LYS A 40 30.43 -2.38 -5.68
N PHE A 41 29.17 -1.97 -5.49
CA PHE A 41 28.77 -0.58 -5.33
C PHE A 41 28.60 -0.22 -3.85
N ALA A 42 29.17 0.90 -3.42
CA ALA A 42 29.11 1.34 -2.03
C ALA A 42 27.69 1.81 -1.65
N THR A 43 27.00 2.48 -2.57
CA THR A 43 25.65 3.00 -2.36
C THR A 43 24.72 2.64 -3.52
N ILE A 44 23.41 2.77 -3.31
CA ILE A 44 22.42 2.55 -4.38
C ILE A 44 22.65 3.52 -5.55
N PRO A 45 22.82 4.85 -5.37
CA PRO A 45 23.09 5.78 -6.47
C PRO A 45 24.30 5.43 -7.34
N ASP A 46 25.34 4.81 -6.78
CA ASP A 46 26.55 4.43 -7.54
C ASP A 46 26.25 3.40 -8.65
N GLN A 47 25.15 2.65 -8.53
CA GLN A 47 24.72 1.68 -9.54
C GLN A 47 24.13 2.32 -10.80
N LYS A 48 23.86 3.65 -10.79
CA LYS A 48 23.16 4.35 -11.88
C LYS A 48 23.80 4.09 -13.24
N GLY A 49 25.10 4.36 -13.38
CA GLY A 49 25.81 4.26 -14.66
C GLY A 49 25.79 2.83 -15.21
N TRP A 50 26.14 1.86 -14.37
CA TRP A 50 26.10 0.45 -14.75
C TRP A 50 24.70 -0.02 -15.17
N ARG A 51 23.65 0.33 -14.41
CA ARG A 51 22.28 -0.06 -14.78
C ARG A 51 21.80 0.66 -16.04
N LYS A 52 22.23 1.90 -16.29
CA LYS A 52 21.94 2.62 -17.54
C LYS A 52 22.52 1.88 -18.74
N GLU A 53 23.80 1.49 -18.69
CA GLU A 53 24.47 0.76 -19.77
C GLU A 53 23.73 -0.55 -20.11
N LEU A 54 23.26 -1.28 -19.08
CA LEU A 54 22.46 -2.49 -19.30
C LEU A 54 21.13 -2.21 -19.99
N VAL A 55 20.49 -1.06 -19.72
CA VAL A 55 19.27 -0.64 -20.41
C VAL A 55 19.56 -0.34 -21.88
N GLU A 56 20.59 0.45 -22.17
CA GLU A 56 20.98 0.81 -23.54
C GLU A 56 21.36 -0.44 -24.36
N GLN A 57 22.17 -1.32 -23.77
CA GLN A 57 22.54 -2.60 -24.38
C GLN A 57 21.32 -3.45 -24.69
N ALA A 58 20.32 -3.48 -23.80
CA ALA A 58 19.08 -4.21 -24.04
C ALA A 58 18.24 -3.63 -25.19
N LEU A 59 18.30 -2.32 -25.45
CA LEU A 59 17.65 -1.70 -26.61
C LEU A 59 18.34 -2.13 -27.91
N ILE A 60 19.68 -2.11 -27.92
CA ILE A 60 20.52 -2.55 -29.06
C ILE A 60 20.25 -4.03 -29.38
N GLU A 61 20.25 -4.91 -28.39
CA GLU A 61 20.00 -6.35 -28.56
C GLU A 61 18.60 -6.66 -29.12
N ASN A 62 17.63 -5.79 -28.87
CA ASN A 62 16.28 -5.91 -29.43
C ASN A 62 16.12 -5.16 -30.76
N ASN A 63 17.22 -4.73 -31.39
CA ASN A 63 17.24 -3.98 -32.65
C ASN A 63 16.38 -2.71 -32.62
N PHE A 64 16.28 -2.06 -31.46
CA PHE A 64 15.52 -0.82 -31.31
C PHE A 64 16.44 0.40 -31.41
N ASP A 65 16.11 1.30 -32.34
CA ASP A 65 16.82 2.57 -32.48
C ASP A 65 16.35 3.58 -31.43
N MET A 66 17.22 3.88 -30.46
CA MET A 66 16.95 4.82 -29.37
C MET A 66 16.53 6.21 -29.85
N LYS A 67 16.95 6.64 -31.04
CA LYS A 67 16.59 7.96 -31.60
C LYS A 67 15.10 8.08 -31.93
N LYS A 68 14.37 6.95 -31.99
CA LYS A 68 12.91 6.93 -32.17
C LYS A 68 12.14 7.26 -30.90
N LEU A 69 12.77 7.15 -29.72
CA LEU A 69 12.10 7.43 -28.45
C LEU A 69 11.58 8.86 -28.44
N THR A 70 10.34 9.03 -27.99
CA THR A 70 9.70 10.35 -27.80
C THR A 70 9.65 10.74 -26.33
N ALA A 71 9.73 9.77 -25.41
CA ALA A 71 9.84 10.01 -23.98
C ALA A 71 10.40 8.80 -23.24
N ILE A 72 10.82 9.02 -22.00
CA ILE A 72 11.19 7.97 -21.05
C ILE A 72 10.35 8.13 -19.78
N CYS A 73 9.80 7.04 -19.25
CA CYS A 73 9.08 7.06 -17.97
C CYS A 73 9.63 6.01 -17.02
N ALA A 74 9.96 6.39 -15.80
CA ALA A 74 10.49 5.47 -14.82
C ALA A 74 9.61 5.36 -13.57
N ARG A 75 9.78 4.25 -12.86
CA ARG A 75 9.24 4.12 -11.51
C ARG A 75 9.82 5.22 -10.62
N GLY A 76 8.96 5.89 -9.86
CA GLY A 76 9.37 6.93 -8.93
C GLY A 76 10.13 6.40 -7.71
N GLY A 77 11.07 7.22 -7.23
CA GLY A 77 11.86 6.94 -6.03
C GLY A 77 11.16 7.30 -4.71
N LEU A 78 11.85 7.04 -3.61
CA LEU A 78 11.48 7.43 -2.24
C LEU A 78 11.83 8.91 -1.99
N VAL A 79 11.16 9.80 -2.71
CA VAL A 79 11.26 11.26 -2.60
C VAL A 79 10.41 11.80 -1.44
N LYS A 80 10.34 13.13 -1.24
CA LYS A 80 9.41 13.70 -0.25
C LYS A 80 7.95 13.35 -0.60
N PRO A 81 7.01 13.36 0.36
CA PRO A 81 5.61 13.09 0.07
C PRO A 81 5.06 14.06 -1.01
N ILE A 82 4.44 13.50 -2.05
CA ILE A 82 3.89 14.25 -3.20
C ILE A 82 2.50 13.73 -3.57
N ARG A 83 1.68 14.51 -4.29
CA ARG A 83 0.41 14.00 -4.83
C ARG A 83 0.63 13.02 -5.99
N GLY A 84 -0.36 12.19 -6.33
CA GLY A 84 -0.29 11.32 -7.50
C GLY A 84 -0.17 12.09 -8.82
N GLY A 85 0.42 11.47 -9.83
CA GLY A 85 0.58 12.02 -11.19
C GLY A 85 1.92 11.71 -11.84
N THR A 86 2.07 12.17 -13.08
CA THR A 86 3.33 12.11 -13.83
C THR A 86 4.17 13.36 -13.57
N TYR A 87 5.41 13.20 -13.12
CA TYR A 87 6.34 14.29 -12.80
C TYR A 87 7.52 14.30 -13.75
N ALA A 88 7.95 15.49 -14.18
CA ALA A 88 9.23 15.63 -14.87
C ALA A 88 10.40 15.32 -13.91
N THR A 89 11.45 14.70 -14.43
CA THR A 89 12.69 14.34 -13.70
C THR A 89 13.56 15.56 -13.38
N SER A 90 13.03 16.52 -12.63
CA SER A 90 13.74 17.75 -12.25
C SER A 90 14.95 17.48 -11.35
N ASP A 91 15.93 18.39 -11.35
CA ASP A 91 17.15 18.25 -10.52
C ASP A 91 16.84 18.13 -9.02
N ALA A 92 15.78 18.79 -8.54
CA ALA A 92 15.35 18.72 -7.14
C ALA A 92 14.82 17.33 -6.77
N LEU A 93 14.09 16.69 -7.70
CA LEU A 93 13.59 15.32 -7.53
C LEU A 93 14.76 14.34 -7.47
N LEU A 94 15.72 14.49 -8.37
CA LEU A 94 16.90 13.63 -8.45
C LEU A 94 17.81 13.79 -7.23
N ALA A 95 17.98 15.02 -6.73
CA ALA A 95 18.71 15.28 -5.49
C ALA A 95 18.09 14.52 -4.29
N ASP A 96 16.76 14.50 -4.18
CA ASP A 96 16.09 13.75 -3.11
C ASP A 96 16.21 12.22 -3.29
N CYS A 97 16.21 11.71 -4.53
CA CYS A 97 16.48 10.30 -4.82
C CYS A 97 17.90 9.89 -4.43
N VAL A 98 18.90 10.73 -4.70
CA VAL A 98 20.30 10.47 -4.33
C VAL A 98 20.47 10.54 -2.82
N ALA A 99 19.91 11.56 -2.17
CA ALA A 99 19.97 11.72 -0.71
C ALA A 99 19.21 10.62 0.04
N GLY A 100 18.19 10.01 -0.59
CA GLY A 100 17.37 8.98 0.04
C GLY A 100 16.53 9.53 1.19
N VAL A 101 15.87 10.68 0.97
CA VAL A 101 15.14 11.42 2.03
C VAL A 101 14.03 10.61 2.73
N GLN A 102 13.50 9.58 2.09
CA GLN A 102 12.56 8.60 2.67
C GLN A 102 13.11 7.16 2.67
N GLY A 103 14.42 7.00 2.45
CA GLY A 103 15.12 5.71 2.41
C GLY A 103 15.89 5.48 1.10
N GLN A 104 16.86 4.56 1.18
CA GLN A 104 17.61 4.09 0.01
C GLN A 104 16.96 2.82 -0.55
N HIS A 105 16.55 2.87 -1.81
CA HIS A 105 15.95 1.74 -2.51
C HIS A 105 16.27 1.79 -4.00
N ALA A 106 16.35 0.63 -4.67
CA ALA A 106 16.71 0.56 -6.08
C ALA A 106 15.81 1.41 -7.00
N CYS A 107 14.54 1.60 -6.65
CA CYS A 107 13.62 2.44 -7.43
C CYS A 107 14.06 3.93 -7.47
N ASN A 108 14.91 4.39 -6.56
CA ASN A 108 15.51 5.74 -6.62
C ASN A 108 16.35 5.95 -7.89
N LEU A 109 16.88 4.86 -8.47
CA LEU A 109 17.63 4.89 -9.72
C LEU A 109 16.77 5.17 -10.95
N GLY A 110 15.45 4.94 -10.88
CA GLY A 110 14.56 5.03 -12.04
C GLY A 110 14.61 6.41 -12.68
N GLY A 111 14.33 7.45 -11.89
CA GLY A 111 14.38 8.84 -12.36
C GLY A 111 15.78 9.28 -12.79
N LEU A 112 16.84 8.78 -12.14
CA LEU A 112 18.23 9.11 -12.49
C LEU A 112 18.62 8.57 -13.87
N ILE A 113 18.31 7.30 -14.14
CA ILE A 113 18.57 6.66 -15.44
C ILE A 113 17.71 7.31 -16.53
N ALA A 114 16.42 7.55 -16.25
CA ALA A 114 15.52 8.17 -17.20
C ALA A 114 15.95 9.60 -17.58
N ARG A 115 16.43 10.39 -16.61
CA ARG A 115 16.98 11.74 -16.85
C ARG A 115 18.18 11.68 -17.78
N GLU A 116 19.15 10.84 -17.46
CA GLU A 116 20.43 10.79 -18.19
C GLU A 116 20.23 10.39 -19.65
N ILE A 117 19.47 9.32 -19.92
CA ILE A 117 19.14 8.92 -21.30
C ILE A 117 18.29 9.99 -22.00
N GLY A 118 17.34 10.61 -21.28
CA GLY A 118 16.47 11.64 -21.83
C GLY A 118 17.24 12.89 -22.28
N ASP A 119 18.18 13.36 -21.46
CA ASP A 119 19.02 14.52 -21.74
C ASP A 119 19.97 14.25 -22.92
N GLU A 120 20.54 13.04 -23.02
CA GLU A 120 21.40 12.62 -24.14
C GLU A 120 20.64 12.59 -25.49
N LEU A 121 19.36 12.24 -25.47
CA LEU A 121 18.51 12.17 -26.66
C LEU A 121 17.75 13.48 -26.93
N GLY A 122 17.77 14.44 -26.00
CA GLY A 122 16.99 15.68 -26.09
C GLY A 122 15.47 15.47 -26.01
N ILE A 123 15.02 14.45 -25.27
CA ILE A 123 13.60 14.07 -25.12
C ILE A 123 13.14 14.17 -23.65
N PRO A 124 11.86 14.40 -23.39
CA PRO A 124 11.36 14.49 -22.02
C PRO A 124 11.47 13.15 -21.29
N SER A 125 11.76 13.24 -19.98
CA SER A 125 11.75 12.09 -19.08
C SER A 125 10.90 12.36 -17.84
N PHE A 126 10.26 11.30 -17.35
CA PHE A 126 9.25 11.36 -16.32
C PHE A 126 9.43 10.28 -15.26
N ILE A 127 8.85 10.51 -14.09
CA ILE A 127 8.42 9.44 -13.19
C ILE A 127 6.89 9.47 -13.07
N ALA A 128 6.27 8.37 -12.65
CA ALA A 128 4.84 8.36 -12.34
C ALA A 128 4.56 7.71 -10.99
N ASP A 129 3.62 8.32 -10.26
CA ASP A 129 2.98 7.78 -9.04
C ASP A 129 3.97 7.01 -8.12
N PRO A 130 4.99 7.68 -7.55
CA PRO A 130 5.98 7.02 -6.68
C PRO A 130 5.30 6.34 -5.48
N PRO A 131 5.98 5.38 -4.82
CA PRO A 131 5.43 4.72 -3.61
C PRO A 131 5.06 5.69 -2.48
N VAL A 132 5.66 6.88 -2.47
CA VAL A 132 5.45 7.96 -1.48
C VAL A 132 4.35 8.96 -1.88
N VAL A 133 3.47 8.59 -2.81
CA VAL A 133 2.27 9.39 -3.07
C VAL A 133 1.49 9.54 -1.76
N ASP A 134 1.15 10.77 -1.41
CA ASP A 134 0.41 11.11 -0.19
C ASP A 134 -0.75 12.04 -0.54
N GLU A 135 -1.95 11.48 -0.43
CA GLU A 135 -3.23 12.16 -0.63
C GLU A 135 -4.16 11.95 0.57
N LEU A 136 -3.58 11.53 1.71
CA LEU A 136 -4.33 11.26 2.93
C LEU A 136 -5.08 12.50 3.40
N GLN A 137 -6.34 12.30 3.78
CA GLN A 137 -7.10 13.32 4.50
C GLN A 137 -6.42 13.65 5.83
N ALA A 138 -6.61 14.87 6.32
CA ALA A 138 -6.01 15.31 7.58
C ALA A 138 -6.38 14.39 8.75
N ILE A 139 -7.63 13.90 8.80
CA ILE A 139 -8.09 12.98 9.85
C ILE A 139 -7.39 11.62 9.78
N ALA A 140 -7.06 11.13 8.58
CA ALA A 140 -6.39 9.85 8.38
C ALA A 140 -4.92 9.85 8.85
N ARG A 141 -4.33 11.01 9.16
CA ARG A 141 -2.94 11.12 9.63
C ARG A 141 -2.77 10.79 11.12
N TYR A 142 -3.86 10.84 11.89
CA TYR A 142 -3.82 10.57 13.32
C TYR A 142 -3.62 9.06 13.56
N SER A 143 -2.59 8.73 14.34
CA SER A 143 -2.24 7.34 14.71
C SER A 143 -2.79 6.90 16.07
N GLY A 144 -3.27 7.87 16.87
CA GLY A 144 -3.58 7.67 18.30
C GLY A 144 -2.51 8.15 19.27
N HIS A 145 -1.31 8.56 18.79
CA HIS A 145 -0.26 9.15 19.65
C HIS A 145 0.42 10.37 18.98
N PRO A 146 0.63 11.51 19.67
CA PRO A 146 1.18 12.73 19.06
C PRO A 146 2.58 12.61 18.45
N LEU A 147 3.38 11.62 18.89
CA LEU A 147 4.74 11.39 18.39
C LEU A 147 4.79 10.50 17.13
N ILE A 148 3.66 9.93 16.73
CA ILE A 148 3.58 8.98 15.61
C ILE A 148 2.50 9.47 14.65
N GLN A 149 2.77 9.49 13.36
CA GLN A 149 1.78 9.82 12.34
C GLN A 149 1.63 8.64 11.38
N ARG A 150 0.44 8.47 10.83
CA ARG A 150 0.25 7.57 9.69
C ARG A 150 0.94 8.18 8.47
N VAL A 151 1.62 7.34 7.70
CA VAL A 151 2.41 7.74 6.53
C VAL A 151 1.91 6.95 5.32
N SER A 152 1.62 7.66 4.24
CA SER A 152 1.20 7.01 2.99
C SER A 152 2.41 6.41 2.27
N LYS A 153 2.50 5.08 2.25
CA LYS A 153 3.45 4.35 1.39
C LYS A 153 2.84 3.05 0.90
N PHE A 154 2.52 3.01 -0.38
CA PHE A 154 1.72 1.92 -0.96
C PHE A 154 2.03 1.72 -2.44
N HIS A 155 1.33 0.79 -3.09
CA HIS A 155 1.47 0.49 -4.51
C HIS A 155 0.74 1.52 -5.39
N ALA A 156 1.08 2.81 -5.22
CA ALA A 156 0.37 3.94 -5.83
C ALA A 156 0.26 3.84 -7.35
N LEU A 157 1.36 3.49 -8.03
CA LEU A 157 1.39 3.30 -9.49
C LEU A 157 0.34 2.29 -9.97
N ASN A 158 0.34 1.08 -9.40
CA ASN A 158 -0.62 0.04 -9.79
C ASN A 158 -2.05 0.44 -9.40
N GLN A 159 -2.27 0.91 -8.17
CA GLN A 159 -3.62 1.27 -7.72
C GLN A 159 -4.24 2.37 -8.58
N LYS A 160 -3.50 3.45 -8.90
CA LYS A 160 -3.97 4.52 -9.78
C LYS A 160 -4.18 4.02 -11.21
N ALA A 161 -3.32 3.14 -11.72
CA ALA A 161 -3.45 2.61 -13.07
C ALA A 161 -4.73 1.76 -13.23
N VAL A 162 -4.99 0.83 -12.31
CA VAL A 162 -6.21 0.00 -12.40
C VAL A 162 -7.48 0.78 -12.13
N ALA A 163 -7.42 1.81 -11.26
CA ALA A 163 -8.54 2.72 -11.04
C ALA A 163 -8.89 3.52 -12.31
N LYS A 164 -7.88 4.06 -13.01
CA LYS A 164 -8.05 4.77 -14.30
C LYS A 164 -8.52 3.83 -15.40
N ARG A 165 -8.02 2.59 -15.43
CA ARG A 165 -8.47 1.54 -16.35
C ARG A 165 -9.96 1.25 -16.17
N TYR A 166 -10.38 0.97 -14.94
CA TYR A 166 -11.79 0.74 -14.61
C TYR A 166 -12.66 1.92 -15.03
N ALA A 167 -12.25 3.15 -14.69
CA ALA A 167 -12.97 4.37 -15.08
C ALA A 167 -13.21 4.44 -16.60
N LYS A 168 -12.18 4.17 -17.39
CA LYS A 168 -12.26 4.12 -18.85
C LYS A 168 -13.22 3.02 -19.34
N GLU A 169 -13.15 1.82 -18.77
CA GLU A 169 -14.01 0.68 -19.14
C GLU A 169 -15.49 0.97 -18.88
N VAL A 170 -15.81 1.70 -17.82
CA VAL A 170 -17.21 2.10 -17.49
C VAL A 170 -17.61 3.46 -18.06
N GLY A 171 -16.77 4.08 -18.90
CA GLY A 171 -17.07 5.36 -19.56
C GLY A 171 -17.16 6.56 -18.61
N LYS A 172 -16.47 6.53 -17.47
CA LYS A 172 -16.42 7.62 -16.48
C LYS A 172 -15.01 8.20 -16.35
N LYS A 173 -14.91 9.39 -15.76
CA LYS A 173 -13.61 9.90 -15.32
C LYS A 173 -13.26 9.27 -13.97
N TYR A 174 -11.97 9.09 -13.72
CA TYR A 174 -11.49 8.57 -12.43
C TYR A 174 -11.89 9.50 -11.27
N GLU A 175 -11.97 10.79 -11.54
CA GLU A 175 -12.38 11.84 -10.62
C GLU A 175 -13.88 11.79 -10.26
N ASP A 176 -14.68 11.06 -11.02
CA ASP A 176 -16.12 10.90 -10.76
C ASP A 176 -16.43 9.67 -9.90
N LEU A 177 -15.45 8.84 -9.59
CA LEU A 177 -15.61 7.54 -8.94
C LEU A 177 -15.09 7.51 -7.49
N ASN A 178 -15.70 6.63 -6.70
CA ASN A 178 -15.24 6.21 -5.39
C ASN A 178 -14.91 4.71 -5.45
N LEU A 179 -13.65 4.34 -5.33
CA LEU A 179 -13.16 2.98 -5.52
C LEU A 179 -12.39 2.52 -4.29
N ILE A 180 -12.50 1.24 -3.94
CA ILE A 180 -11.53 0.60 -3.05
C ILE A 180 -10.61 -0.24 -3.91
N VAL A 181 -9.30 -0.02 -3.84
CA VAL A 181 -8.33 -0.77 -4.64
C VAL A 181 -7.41 -1.57 -3.73
N CYS A 182 -7.50 -2.90 -3.81
CA CYS A 182 -6.68 -3.84 -3.08
C CYS A 182 -5.62 -4.44 -4.00
N HIS A 183 -4.36 -4.05 -3.78
CA HIS A 183 -3.21 -4.64 -4.43
C HIS A 183 -2.64 -5.77 -3.59
N MET A 184 -2.47 -6.95 -4.18
CA MET A 184 -1.95 -8.14 -3.51
C MET A 184 -0.74 -8.71 -4.28
N GLY A 185 0.46 -8.44 -3.77
CA GLY A 185 1.73 -8.95 -4.28
C GLY A 185 2.64 -9.37 -3.13
N GLY A 186 3.95 -9.11 -3.22
CA GLY A 186 4.88 -9.32 -2.09
C GLY A 186 4.52 -8.44 -0.88
N GLY A 187 3.99 -7.24 -1.13
CA GLY A 187 3.23 -6.47 -0.15
C GLY A 187 1.74 -6.47 -0.48
N VAL A 188 0.90 -6.18 0.51
CA VAL A 188 -0.52 -5.95 0.31
C VAL A 188 -0.83 -4.50 0.66
N SER A 189 -1.59 -3.81 -0.19
CA SER A 189 -2.07 -2.47 0.12
C SER A 189 -3.52 -2.24 -0.31
N VAL A 190 -4.31 -1.56 0.53
CA VAL A 190 -5.72 -1.23 0.28
C VAL A 190 -5.90 0.29 0.34
N GLY A 191 -6.26 0.88 -0.80
CA GLY A 191 -6.49 2.32 -0.91
C GLY A 191 -7.98 2.64 -0.97
N ALA A 192 -8.41 3.66 -0.22
CA ALA A 192 -9.69 4.35 -0.40
C ALA A 192 -9.52 5.47 -1.43
N HIS A 193 -9.97 5.25 -2.67
CA HIS A 193 -9.92 6.24 -3.74
C HIS A 193 -11.24 7.02 -3.76
N VAL A 194 -11.21 8.31 -3.43
CA VAL A 194 -12.37 9.20 -3.48
C VAL A 194 -12.09 10.31 -4.49
N LYS A 195 -12.90 10.37 -5.55
CA LYS A 195 -12.87 11.42 -6.57
C LYS A 195 -11.44 11.69 -7.08
N GLY A 196 -10.77 10.62 -7.47
CA GLY A 196 -9.42 10.69 -8.03
C GLY A 196 -8.26 10.69 -7.01
N SER A 197 -8.53 10.83 -5.70
CA SER A 197 -7.50 10.91 -4.65
C SER A 197 -7.52 9.71 -3.71
N VAL A 198 -6.35 9.20 -3.29
CA VAL A 198 -6.26 8.12 -2.28
C VAL A 198 -6.32 8.75 -0.89
N VAL A 199 -7.53 8.85 -0.34
CA VAL A 199 -7.81 9.62 0.89
C VAL A 199 -7.45 8.87 2.17
N ASP A 200 -7.33 7.56 2.10
CA ASP A 200 -6.84 6.69 3.17
C ASP A 200 -6.13 5.45 2.57
N THR A 201 -5.05 5.03 3.21
CA THR A 201 -4.28 3.81 2.93
C THR A 201 -3.26 3.60 4.06
N GLU A 202 -2.81 2.37 4.25
CA GLU A 202 -1.72 1.99 5.16
C GLU A 202 -0.31 2.30 4.63
N ASN A 203 0.68 2.27 5.54
CA ASN A 203 2.10 2.14 5.20
C ASN A 203 2.47 0.66 4.90
N ALA A 204 2.02 0.15 3.76
CA ALA A 204 2.26 -1.23 3.34
C ALA A 204 3.75 -1.55 3.18
N LEU A 205 4.60 -0.55 2.90
CA LEU A 205 6.03 -0.72 2.73
C LEU A 205 6.76 -0.99 4.06
N ASP A 206 6.40 -0.27 5.12
CA ASP A 206 7.00 -0.43 6.45
C ASP A 206 6.23 -1.40 7.36
N GLY A 207 5.23 -2.11 6.81
CA GLY A 207 4.57 -3.23 7.49
C GLY A 207 3.29 -2.89 8.25
N GLU A 208 2.59 -1.81 7.93
CA GLU A 208 1.23 -1.54 8.41
C GLU A 208 0.19 -2.28 7.54
N GLY A 209 -0.94 -2.66 8.14
CA GLY A 209 -2.09 -3.25 7.44
C GLY A 209 -2.16 -4.77 7.54
N PRO A 210 -2.86 -5.47 6.62
CA PRO A 210 -2.90 -6.93 6.60
C PRO A 210 -1.51 -7.52 6.36
N PHE A 211 -1.22 -8.68 6.95
CA PHE A 211 0.02 -9.38 6.63
C PHE A 211 0.04 -9.81 5.16
N SER A 212 1.24 -9.86 4.58
CA SER A 212 1.48 -10.20 3.17
C SER A 212 2.22 -11.54 3.04
N PRO A 213 2.60 -11.99 1.84
CA PRO A 213 3.44 -13.17 1.71
C PRO A 213 4.77 -13.11 2.47
N GLU A 214 5.35 -11.91 2.62
CA GLU A 214 6.68 -11.70 3.22
C GLU A 214 6.73 -10.62 4.31
N ARG A 215 5.58 -10.04 4.70
CA ARG A 215 5.51 -8.99 5.74
C ARG A 215 4.48 -9.34 6.79
N SER A 216 4.79 -9.02 8.04
CA SER A 216 3.95 -9.36 9.19
C SER A 216 2.67 -8.54 9.31
N GLY A 217 2.58 -7.40 8.62
CA GLY A 217 1.48 -6.45 8.81
C GLY A 217 1.44 -5.89 10.23
N SER A 218 0.29 -5.34 10.60
CA SER A 218 0.04 -4.78 11.93
C SER A 218 0.10 -5.86 13.01
N LEU A 219 0.97 -5.65 14.01
CA LEU A 219 1.16 -6.57 15.14
C LEU A 219 0.69 -5.94 16.47
N PRO A 220 0.35 -6.75 17.50
CA PRO A 220 0.00 -6.23 18.81
C PRO A 220 1.16 -5.44 19.45
N THR A 221 0.92 -4.17 19.78
CA THR A 221 1.97 -3.23 20.23
C THR A 221 2.73 -3.74 21.45
N ASP A 222 2.06 -4.24 22.49
CA ASP A 222 2.71 -4.73 23.70
C ASP A 222 3.58 -5.97 23.44
N ALA A 223 3.15 -6.86 22.53
CA ALA A 223 3.93 -8.03 22.14
C ALA A 223 5.21 -7.63 21.37
N VAL A 224 5.09 -6.67 20.44
CA VAL A 224 6.26 -6.11 19.73
C VAL A 224 7.21 -5.45 20.72
N MET A 225 6.70 -4.66 21.66
CA MET A 225 7.53 -4.01 22.69
C MET A 225 8.29 -5.04 23.53
N LYS A 226 7.61 -6.10 24.00
CA LYS A 226 8.27 -7.19 24.73
C LYS A 226 9.38 -7.86 23.92
N LEU A 227 9.18 -8.05 22.61
CA LEU A 227 10.19 -8.61 21.72
C LEU A 227 11.38 -7.66 21.53
N CYS A 228 11.12 -6.36 21.35
CA CYS A 228 12.16 -5.33 21.21
C CYS A 228 13.07 -5.24 22.44
N PHE A 229 12.54 -5.51 23.64
CA PHE A 229 13.27 -5.40 24.90
C PHE A 229 13.64 -6.75 25.53
N SER A 230 13.50 -7.86 24.80
CA SER A 230 13.87 -9.18 25.34
C SER A 230 15.39 -9.37 25.45
N GLY A 231 16.16 -8.67 24.62
CA GLY A 231 17.61 -8.83 24.50
C GLY A 231 18.03 -9.87 23.45
N ASP A 232 17.08 -10.54 22.80
CA ASP A 232 17.36 -11.63 21.84
C ASP A 232 17.60 -11.14 20.41
N TYR A 233 17.14 -9.94 20.08
CA TYR A 233 17.16 -9.40 18.71
C TYR A 233 17.64 -7.95 18.68
N THR A 234 18.38 -7.64 17.62
CA THR A 234 18.70 -6.25 17.24
C THR A 234 17.55 -5.60 16.48
N GLU A 235 17.56 -4.27 16.38
CA GLU A 235 16.60 -3.52 15.57
C GLU A 235 16.58 -3.99 14.10
N GLU A 236 17.76 -4.26 13.53
CA GLU A 236 17.89 -4.71 12.14
C GLU A 236 17.28 -6.10 11.94
N GLU A 237 17.52 -7.03 12.86
CA GLU A 237 16.93 -8.37 12.83
C GLU A 237 15.40 -8.32 12.94
N LEU A 238 14.87 -7.49 13.84
CA LEU A 238 13.42 -7.28 13.97
C LEU A 238 12.83 -6.65 12.72
N ARG A 239 13.47 -5.62 12.14
CA ARG A 239 13.01 -5.01 10.89
C ARG A 239 12.94 -6.04 9.77
N LYS A 240 13.94 -6.91 9.62
CA LYS A 240 13.96 -7.97 8.61
C LYS A 240 12.94 -9.07 8.90
N MET A 241 12.71 -9.38 10.17
CA MET A 241 11.69 -10.34 10.61
C MET A 241 10.29 -9.84 10.24
N PHE A 242 9.99 -8.57 10.46
CA PHE A 242 8.69 -8.00 10.16
C PHE A 242 8.51 -7.65 8.68
N VAL A 243 9.57 -7.18 8.01
CA VAL A 243 9.57 -6.76 6.61
C VAL A 243 10.60 -7.57 5.83
N GLY A 244 10.13 -8.66 5.18
CA GLY A 244 10.94 -9.54 4.33
C GLY A 244 10.99 -11.01 4.80
N ARG A 245 10.67 -11.29 6.06
CA ARG A 245 10.54 -12.66 6.62
C ARG A 245 9.29 -12.83 7.49
N GLY A 246 8.29 -11.97 7.29
CA GLY A 246 7.03 -11.99 8.02
C GLY A 246 5.90 -12.62 7.21
N GLY A 247 4.69 -12.70 7.77
CA GLY A 247 3.51 -13.11 7.02
C GLY A 247 3.54 -14.59 6.59
N LEU A 248 3.06 -14.91 5.38
CA LEU A 248 2.87 -16.31 4.95
C LEU A 248 4.17 -17.12 4.99
N VAL A 249 5.31 -16.54 4.61
CA VAL A 249 6.60 -17.26 4.67
C VAL A 249 7.02 -17.58 6.10
N ALA A 250 6.66 -16.75 7.07
CA ALA A 250 6.96 -17.00 8.48
C ALA A 250 6.17 -18.18 9.05
N TYR A 251 4.93 -18.37 8.55
CA TYR A 251 4.04 -19.44 9.01
C TYR A 251 4.20 -20.75 8.23
N ALA A 252 4.37 -20.66 6.91
CA ALA A 252 4.25 -21.78 5.98
C ALA A 252 5.49 -21.96 5.08
N GLY A 253 6.52 -21.12 5.23
CA GLY A 253 7.81 -21.30 4.54
C GLY A 253 7.83 -20.93 3.06
N SER A 254 6.74 -20.38 2.50
CA SER A 254 6.68 -19.94 1.10
C SER A 254 6.03 -18.56 0.96
N THR A 255 6.47 -17.81 -0.05
CA THR A 255 5.84 -16.55 -0.49
C THR A 255 4.97 -16.73 -1.74
N ASP A 256 5.00 -17.90 -2.38
CA ASP A 256 4.20 -18.18 -3.57
C ASP A 256 2.83 -18.75 -3.18
N MET A 257 1.78 -17.97 -3.40
CA MET A 257 0.40 -18.36 -3.09
C MET A 257 -0.01 -19.67 -3.79
N ARG A 258 0.53 -19.97 -4.98
CA ARG A 258 0.19 -21.21 -5.70
C ARG A 258 0.75 -22.44 -5.00
N ASP A 259 1.93 -22.32 -4.40
CA ASP A 259 2.54 -23.41 -3.64
C ASP A 259 1.86 -23.54 -2.29
N LEU A 260 1.52 -22.43 -1.64
CA LEU A 260 0.76 -22.42 -0.38
C LEU A 260 -0.61 -23.08 -0.52
N LEU A 261 -1.35 -22.80 -1.60
CA LEU A 261 -2.67 -23.41 -1.85
C LEU A 261 -2.55 -24.94 -2.07
N LYS A 262 -1.52 -25.40 -2.79
CA LYS A 262 -1.23 -26.84 -2.92
C LYS A 262 -0.89 -27.48 -1.56
N MET A 263 -0.09 -26.79 -0.73
CA MET A 263 0.23 -27.27 0.61
C MET A 263 -1.02 -27.37 1.48
N ALA A 264 -1.93 -26.40 1.38
CA ALA A 264 -3.19 -26.35 2.12
C ALA A 264 -4.14 -27.52 1.80
N GLU A 265 -4.01 -28.19 0.65
CA GLU A 265 -4.77 -29.41 0.34
C GLU A 265 -4.48 -30.56 1.33
N THR A 266 -3.31 -30.56 1.96
CA THR A 266 -2.86 -31.63 2.87
C THR A 266 -2.42 -31.15 4.25
N ASP A 267 -2.16 -29.86 4.43
CA ASP A 267 -1.79 -29.23 5.69
C ASP A 267 -2.87 -28.24 6.14
N ALA A 268 -3.68 -28.66 7.14
CA ALA A 268 -4.75 -27.85 7.70
C ALA A 268 -4.25 -26.56 8.35
N LYS A 269 -2.99 -26.51 8.84
CA LYS A 269 -2.43 -25.29 9.43
C LYS A 269 -2.11 -24.25 8.36
N VAL A 270 -1.61 -24.70 7.21
CA VAL A 270 -1.38 -23.82 6.05
C VAL A 270 -2.72 -23.27 5.55
N ALA A 271 -3.76 -24.11 5.45
CA ALA A 271 -5.11 -23.67 5.11
C ALA A 271 -5.62 -22.58 6.05
N GLU A 272 -5.52 -22.79 7.38
CA GLU A 272 -5.95 -21.80 8.40
C GLU A 272 -5.19 -20.48 8.27
N VAL A 273 -3.89 -20.53 7.96
CA VAL A 273 -3.06 -19.32 7.76
C VAL A 273 -3.49 -18.56 6.50
N ILE A 274 -3.85 -19.25 5.42
CA ILE A 274 -4.39 -18.64 4.20
C ILE A 274 -5.76 -18.00 4.49
N ASP A 275 -6.63 -18.66 5.24
CA ASP A 275 -7.91 -18.08 5.66
C ASP A 275 -7.70 -16.81 6.49
N ALA A 276 -6.73 -16.81 7.41
CA ALA A 276 -6.35 -15.64 8.18
C ALA A 276 -5.83 -14.49 7.28
N PHE A 277 -5.11 -14.81 6.20
CA PHE A 277 -4.64 -13.85 5.21
C PHE A 277 -5.82 -13.18 4.49
N HIS A 278 -6.75 -13.98 3.95
CA HIS A 278 -7.97 -13.44 3.31
C HIS A 278 -8.80 -12.62 4.27
N TYR A 279 -8.94 -13.09 5.52
CA TYR A 279 -9.70 -12.42 6.56
C TYR A 279 -9.18 -11.01 6.87
N GLN A 280 -7.86 -10.85 7.01
CA GLN A 280 -7.28 -9.53 7.28
C GLN A 280 -7.45 -8.57 6.09
N ILE A 281 -7.31 -9.05 4.86
CA ILE A 281 -7.54 -8.24 3.66
C ILE A 281 -9.01 -7.81 3.58
N GLY A 282 -9.95 -8.73 3.79
CA GLY A 282 -11.38 -8.41 3.78
C GLY A 282 -11.76 -7.38 4.84
N LYS A 283 -11.17 -7.48 6.04
CA LYS A 283 -11.32 -6.47 7.08
C LYS A 283 -10.79 -5.09 6.68
N GLU A 284 -9.62 -5.04 6.03
CA GLU A 284 -9.03 -3.78 5.59
C GLU A 284 -9.89 -3.10 4.51
N ILE A 285 -10.43 -3.89 3.57
CA ILE A 285 -11.43 -3.40 2.59
C ILE A 285 -12.66 -2.83 3.32
N GLY A 286 -13.17 -3.52 4.35
CA GLY A 286 -14.25 -3.01 5.19
C GLY A 286 -13.91 -1.71 5.91
N ALA A 287 -12.67 -1.56 6.40
CA ALA A 287 -12.19 -0.34 7.03
C ALA A 287 -12.16 0.84 6.03
N MET A 288 -11.67 0.62 4.81
CA MET A 288 -11.71 1.61 3.74
C MET A 288 -13.15 1.99 3.35
N ALA A 289 -14.07 1.02 3.31
CA ALA A 289 -15.48 1.31 3.07
C ALA A 289 -16.09 2.20 4.16
N ALA A 290 -15.73 1.97 5.43
CA ALA A 290 -16.15 2.81 6.54
C ALA A 290 -15.55 4.23 6.45
N ALA A 291 -14.27 4.36 6.08
CA ALA A 291 -13.61 5.65 5.82
C ALA A 291 -14.29 6.43 4.67
N MET A 292 -14.90 5.72 3.72
CA MET A 292 -15.68 6.27 2.62
C MET A 292 -17.17 6.45 2.93
N HIS A 293 -17.59 6.27 4.19
CA HIS A 293 -18.99 6.33 4.63
C HIS A 293 -19.93 5.45 3.80
N GLY A 294 -19.45 4.27 3.37
CA GLY A 294 -20.19 3.32 2.55
C GLY A 294 -20.39 3.74 1.09
N GLN A 295 -19.86 4.90 0.66
CA GLN A 295 -19.99 5.38 -0.72
C GLN A 295 -18.92 4.77 -1.61
N VAL A 296 -19.12 3.50 -1.99
CA VAL A 296 -18.18 2.74 -2.82
C VAL A 296 -18.88 2.33 -4.13
N ASP A 297 -18.37 2.80 -5.26
CA ASP A 297 -18.88 2.40 -6.58
C ASP A 297 -18.42 0.98 -6.95
N GLN A 298 -17.17 0.63 -6.62
CA GLN A 298 -16.55 -0.63 -7.00
C GLN A 298 -15.37 -0.97 -6.08
N ILE A 299 -15.22 -2.26 -5.78
CA ILE A 299 -13.99 -2.83 -5.21
C ILE A 299 -13.16 -3.43 -6.36
N ILE A 300 -11.86 -3.12 -6.39
CA ILE A 300 -10.92 -3.61 -7.40
C ILE A 300 -9.86 -4.47 -6.71
N LEU A 301 -9.76 -5.73 -7.11
CA LEU A 301 -8.69 -6.65 -6.70
C LEU A 301 -7.63 -6.73 -7.79
N THR A 302 -6.36 -6.49 -7.43
CA THR A 302 -5.24 -6.43 -8.37
C THR A 302 -3.97 -7.04 -7.75
N GLY A 303 -2.88 -7.08 -8.50
CA GLY A 303 -1.60 -7.67 -8.09
C GLY A 303 -1.45 -9.14 -8.48
N GLY A 304 -0.26 -9.70 -8.28
CA GLY A 304 0.07 -11.06 -8.70
C GLY A 304 -0.79 -12.15 -8.05
N ILE A 305 -1.28 -11.93 -6.83
CA ILE A 305 -2.12 -12.92 -6.12
C ILE A 305 -3.53 -12.99 -6.72
N ALA A 306 -4.00 -11.91 -7.38
CA ALA A 306 -5.33 -11.86 -7.99
C ALA A 306 -5.51 -12.83 -9.20
N TYR A 307 -4.45 -13.50 -9.67
CA TYR A 307 -4.58 -14.63 -10.60
C TYR A 307 -5.21 -15.88 -9.94
N GLY A 308 -5.12 -16.00 -8.62
CA GLY A 308 -5.66 -17.13 -7.86
C GLY A 308 -7.16 -16.99 -7.63
N LYS A 309 -7.96 -17.86 -8.26
CA LYS A 309 -9.43 -17.84 -8.16
C LYS A 309 -9.94 -18.08 -6.74
N GLU A 310 -9.26 -18.92 -5.98
CA GLU A 310 -9.63 -19.23 -4.59
C GLU A 310 -9.52 -17.99 -3.70
N THR A 311 -8.39 -17.30 -3.74
CA THR A 311 -8.20 -16.02 -3.04
C THR A 311 -9.24 -14.98 -3.47
N VAL A 312 -9.48 -14.85 -4.78
CA VAL A 312 -10.49 -13.92 -5.29
C VAL A 312 -11.86 -14.27 -4.72
N GLN A 313 -12.27 -15.54 -4.76
CA GLN A 313 -13.58 -15.96 -4.28
C GLN A 313 -13.73 -15.73 -2.77
N ALA A 314 -12.74 -16.10 -1.97
CA ALA A 314 -12.75 -15.89 -0.52
C ALA A 314 -12.94 -14.40 -0.17
N LEU A 315 -12.24 -13.50 -0.88
CA LEU A 315 -12.42 -12.07 -0.69
C LEU A 315 -13.80 -11.59 -1.15
N LYS A 316 -14.27 -12.03 -2.32
CA LYS A 316 -15.61 -11.69 -2.82
C LYS A 316 -16.69 -12.05 -1.80
N ASP A 317 -16.63 -13.25 -1.24
CA ASP A 317 -17.59 -13.72 -0.24
C ASP A 317 -17.62 -12.81 1.00
N MET A 318 -16.49 -12.21 1.36
CA MET A 318 -16.38 -11.28 2.48
C MET A 318 -16.85 -9.86 2.19
N VAL A 319 -16.67 -9.34 0.96
CA VAL A 319 -16.77 -7.89 0.69
C VAL A 319 -17.75 -7.49 -0.40
N GLU A 320 -18.30 -8.41 -1.18
CA GLU A 320 -19.19 -8.08 -2.32
C GLU A 320 -20.53 -7.47 -1.86
N TRP A 321 -20.89 -7.59 -0.58
CA TRP A 321 -22.02 -6.87 0.02
C TRP A 321 -21.79 -5.36 0.14
N ILE A 322 -20.53 -4.90 0.11
CA ILE A 322 -20.16 -3.47 0.15
C ILE A 322 -20.40 -2.83 -1.21
N ALA A 323 -19.84 -3.44 -2.26
CA ALA A 323 -19.95 -3.01 -3.65
C ALA A 323 -19.57 -4.18 -4.58
N PRO A 324 -19.92 -4.13 -5.88
CA PRO A 324 -19.45 -5.11 -6.86
C PRO A 324 -17.92 -5.22 -6.85
N VAL A 325 -17.39 -6.40 -7.23
CA VAL A 325 -15.95 -6.67 -7.29
C VAL A 325 -15.49 -6.86 -8.74
N THR A 326 -14.46 -6.10 -9.14
CA THR A 326 -13.75 -6.25 -10.42
C THR A 326 -12.34 -6.73 -10.14
N VAL A 327 -11.81 -7.61 -11.00
CA VAL A 327 -10.48 -8.20 -10.83
C VAL A 327 -9.61 -7.85 -12.03
N TYR A 328 -8.45 -7.26 -11.76
CA TYR A 328 -7.39 -7.02 -12.75
C TYR A 328 -6.12 -7.73 -12.28
N PRO A 329 -5.93 -9.02 -12.65
CA PRO A 329 -4.76 -9.77 -12.21
C PRO A 329 -3.45 -9.16 -12.71
N GLY A 330 -2.43 -9.17 -11.85
CA GLY A 330 -1.10 -8.65 -12.18
C GLY A 330 -0.90 -7.20 -11.76
N GLU A 331 0.29 -6.69 -12.04
CA GLU A 331 0.72 -5.36 -11.60
C GLU A 331 0.76 -4.34 -12.75
N ASP A 332 0.91 -4.83 -13.99
CA ASP A 332 1.00 -4.04 -15.22
C ASP A 332 1.88 -2.78 -15.10
N GLU A 333 2.92 -2.79 -14.26
CA GLU A 333 3.70 -1.59 -13.90
C GLU A 333 4.33 -0.92 -15.13
N LEU A 334 4.84 -1.73 -16.08
CA LEU A 334 5.43 -1.21 -17.33
C LEU A 334 4.37 -0.50 -18.18
N LEU A 335 3.19 -1.10 -18.33
CA LEU A 335 2.08 -0.50 -19.04
C LEU A 335 1.57 0.77 -18.33
N ALA A 336 1.51 0.76 -17.00
CA ALA A 336 1.11 1.91 -16.19
C ALA A 336 2.04 3.11 -16.41
N LEU A 337 3.36 2.88 -16.40
CA LEU A 337 4.37 3.91 -16.70
C LEU A 337 4.22 4.43 -18.15
N ALA A 338 4.06 3.53 -19.11
CA ALA A 338 3.90 3.91 -20.52
C ALA A 338 2.64 4.76 -20.73
N GLN A 339 1.52 4.35 -20.13
CA GLN A 339 0.27 5.11 -20.16
C GLN A 339 0.41 6.47 -19.46
N ALA A 340 1.18 6.55 -18.38
CA ALA A 340 1.42 7.80 -17.66
C ALA A 340 2.16 8.83 -18.51
N ALA A 341 3.23 8.41 -19.20
CA ALA A 341 3.91 9.26 -20.18
C ALA A 341 3.02 9.57 -21.40
N LEU A 342 2.26 8.60 -21.92
CA LEU A 342 1.42 8.79 -23.09
C LEU A 342 0.34 9.85 -22.85
N ARG A 343 -0.29 9.88 -21.67
CA ARG A 343 -1.25 10.93 -21.30
C ARG A 343 -0.63 12.32 -21.34
N VAL A 344 0.63 12.45 -20.91
CA VAL A 344 1.36 13.73 -20.99
C VAL A 344 1.65 14.10 -22.45
N LEU A 345 2.15 13.17 -23.25
CA LEU A 345 2.46 13.40 -24.67
C LEU A 345 1.21 13.74 -25.50
N ASN A 346 0.06 13.17 -25.15
CA ASN A 346 -1.22 13.44 -25.81
C ASN A 346 -1.92 14.72 -25.30
N GLY A 347 -1.40 15.37 -24.25
CA GLY A 347 -2.05 16.53 -23.62
C GLY A 347 -3.29 16.20 -22.79
N GLU A 348 -3.51 14.92 -22.44
CA GLU A 348 -4.58 14.46 -21.55
C GLU A 348 -4.27 14.74 -20.07
N GLU A 349 -2.97 14.81 -19.73
CA GLU A 349 -2.46 15.10 -18.39
C GLU A 349 -1.31 16.13 -18.50
N GLN A 350 -1.21 17.08 -17.58
CA GLN A 350 -0.03 17.96 -17.51
C GLN A 350 1.05 17.33 -16.63
N ALA A 351 2.30 17.32 -17.11
CA ALA A 351 3.43 16.92 -16.28
C ALA A 351 3.59 17.89 -15.10
N LYS A 352 3.75 17.33 -13.91
CA LYS A 352 3.92 18.10 -12.68
C LYS A 352 5.39 18.45 -12.44
N ASP A 353 5.62 19.61 -11.82
CA ASP A 353 6.94 20.01 -11.31
C ASP A 353 7.05 19.68 -9.81
N TYR A 354 8.09 18.92 -9.45
CA TYR A 354 8.41 18.54 -8.08
C TYR A 354 8.70 19.75 -7.17
N ARG A 355 9.22 20.86 -7.72
CA ARG A 355 9.57 22.07 -6.94
C ARG A 355 8.35 22.81 -6.38
N SER A 356 7.15 22.55 -6.92
CA SER A 356 5.92 23.28 -6.57
C SER A 356 5.28 22.87 -5.23
N LEU A 357 5.87 21.92 -4.49
CA LEU A 357 5.37 21.49 -3.18
C LEU A 357 5.98 22.32 -2.04
N SER A 358 5.69 23.61 -2.03
CA SER A 358 5.75 24.42 -0.80
C SER A 358 4.37 24.41 -0.14
N ALA A 359 4.32 24.00 1.13
CA ALA A 359 3.21 24.19 2.08
C ALA A 359 2.00 23.23 1.99
N ALA A 360 2.14 22.04 2.59
CA ALA A 360 1.10 21.45 3.46
C ALA A 360 1.72 20.41 4.42
N HIS A 361 2.96 20.63 4.88
CA HIS A 361 3.55 19.80 5.92
C HIS A 361 3.42 20.56 7.23
N ILE A 362 2.58 20.07 8.15
CA ILE A 362 2.68 20.48 9.56
C ILE A 362 3.94 19.78 10.05
N PRO A 363 5.05 20.50 10.29
CA PRO A 363 6.25 19.83 10.77
C PRO A 363 5.96 19.22 12.14
N PRO A 364 6.48 18.02 12.45
CA PRO A 364 6.50 17.58 13.83
C PRO A 364 7.22 18.65 14.65
N LYS A 365 6.61 19.13 15.73
CA LYS A 365 7.32 19.98 16.70
C LYS A 365 8.57 19.21 17.10
N LYS A 366 9.76 19.76 16.84
CA LYS A 366 11.02 19.25 17.38
C LYS A 366 10.87 19.15 18.89
N VAL A 367 10.71 17.94 19.41
CA VAL A 367 10.93 17.68 20.82
C VAL A 367 12.44 17.79 21.00
N GLN A 368 12.88 18.81 21.75
CA GLN A 368 14.27 18.88 22.19
C GLN A 368 14.57 17.57 22.92
N SER A 369 15.55 16.80 22.41
CA SER A 369 16.10 15.68 23.14
C SER A 369 16.59 16.20 24.50
N PRO A 370 16.22 15.57 25.63
CA PRO A 370 16.94 15.84 26.85
C PRO A 370 18.39 15.41 26.60
N GLY A 371 19.32 16.33 26.84
CA GLY A 371 20.76 16.08 26.71
C GLY A 371 21.21 14.85 27.51
N PRO A 372 22.45 14.38 27.29
CA PRO A 372 22.93 13.11 27.84
C PRO A 372 22.73 13.10 29.36
N ARG A 373 21.88 12.18 29.84
CA ARG A 373 21.68 11.99 31.28
C ARG A 373 23.01 11.55 31.87
N ARG A 374 23.58 12.38 32.75
CA ARG A 374 24.68 11.96 33.63
C ARG A 374 24.21 10.74 34.42
N ALA A 375 25.05 9.71 34.45
CA ALA A 375 24.87 8.56 35.31
C ALA A 375 24.71 9.05 36.77
N PHE A 376 23.54 8.82 37.35
CA PHE A 376 23.34 8.98 38.79
C PHE A 376 23.72 7.66 39.45
N SER A 377 24.95 7.60 39.95
CA SER A 377 25.30 6.75 41.08
C SER A 377 24.82 7.45 42.35
N GLY A 378 24.08 6.75 43.21
CA GLY A 378 23.86 7.18 44.60
C GLY A 378 22.41 7.14 45.09
N ASN A 379 22.21 6.28 46.09
CA ASN A 379 21.15 6.22 47.09
C ASN A 379 19.67 6.08 46.66
N ARG A 380 19.20 4.84 46.84
CA ARG A 380 17.82 4.55 47.24
C ARG A 380 17.56 5.24 48.59
N ASP A 381 16.83 6.35 48.55
CA ASP A 381 15.91 6.83 49.60
C ASP A 381 15.64 8.31 49.35
N LEU A 382 14.67 8.62 48.48
CA LEU A 382 13.85 9.83 48.50
C LEU A 382 12.86 9.74 47.33
N PHE A 383 11.75 9.03 47.52
CA PHE A 383 10.65 8.98 46.55
C PHE A 383 9.31 9.31 47.22
N LEU A 384 9.29 10.36 48.05
CA LEU A 384 8.05 10.95 48.57
C LEU A 384 8.28 12.45 48.85
N SER A 385 8.08 13.28 47.82
CA SER A 385 7.56 14.65 47.95
C SER A 385 7.60 15.30 46.56
N LEU A 386 6.63 16.17 46.28
CA LEU A 386 6.43 16.95 45.05
C LEU A 386 5.41 16.37 44.05
N TRP A 387 4.15 16.33 44.47
CA TRP A 387 3.02 16.60 43.57
C TRP A 387 2.29 17.86 44.07
N PRO A 388 2.21 18.96 43.31
CA PRO A 388 1.44 20.12 43.72
C PRO A 388 -0.02 19.98 43.28
N ARG A 389 -0.89 20.03 44.30
CA ARG A 389 -2.15 20.79 44.38
C ARG A 389 -2.73 21.32 43.05
N PHE A 390 -3.75 20.64 42.55
CA PHE A 390 -4.87 21.25 41.84
C PHE A 390 -6.13 20.48 42.23
N PHE A 391 -6.97 21.07 43.07
CA PHE A 391 -8.43 20.88 43.20
C PHE A 391 -8.85 21.47 44.56
N THR A 392 -9.26 22.73 44.56
CA THR A 392 -10.07 23.33 45.62
C THR A 392 -11.11 24.21 44.95
N GLU A 393 -12.35 23.74 44.92
CA GLU A 393 -13.60 24.53 45.01
C GLU A 393 -14.76 23.52 44.98
N THR A 394 -15.26 23.17 46.18
CA THR A 394 -16.55 23.61 46.78
C THR A 394 -17.71 22.67 46.47
N ALA A 395 -17.99 21.76 47.41
CA ALA A 395 -19.30 21.16 47.62
C ALA A 395 -19.74 21.46 49.07
N PRO A 396 -20.97 21.95 49.32
CA PRO A 396 -21.50 22.02 50.67
C PRO A 396 -22.23 20.73 51.07
N ASN A 397 -22.09 20.43 52.36
CA ASN A 397 -22.63 19.32 53.14
C ASN A 397 -24.09 18.94 52.85
N CYS A 398 -24.40 17.64 52.95
CA CYS A 398 -25.54 17.14 53.71
C CYS A 398 -25.29 15.69 54.17
N THR A 399 -25.25 15.51 55.48
CA THR A 399 -25.40 14.25 56.21
C THR A 399 -26.86 13.78 56.18
N GLU A 400 -27.09 12.47 55.99
CA GLU A 400 -27.94 11.61 56.85
C GLU A 400 -28.55 10.41 56.09
N THR A 401 -28.44 9.25 56.75
CA THR A 401 -29.31 8.06 56.71
C THR A 401 -29.37 7.19 55.45
N ALA A 402 -28.88 5.96 55.61
CA ALA A 402 -29.17 4.82 54.75
C ALA A 402 -30.54 4.20 55.08
N PRO A 403 -31.24 3.68 54.06
CA PRO A 403 -32.05 2.48 54.24
C PRO A 403 -31.72 1.39 53.20
N SER A 404 -31.99 0.16 53.64
CA SER A 404 -31.76 -1.17 53.06
C SER A 404 -32.47 -1.44 51.71
N PRO A 405 -32.09 -2.52 50.99
CA PRO A 405 -32.39 -2.70 49.57
C PRO A 405 -33.78 -3.31 49.31
N VAL A 406 -34.43 -2.85 48.24
CA VAL A 406 -35.67 -3.44 47.69
C VAL A 406 -35.31 -4.13 46.36
N PRO A 407 -35.67 -5.41 46.13
CA PRO A 407 -35.35 -6.11 44.89
C PRO A 407 -36.46 -5.91 43.84
N PHE A 408 -36.09 -5.64 42.60
CA PHE A 408 -36.96 -5.79 41.42
C PHE A 408 -36.38 -6.82 40.46
N PRO A 409 -37.19 -7.78 39.96
CA PRO A 409 -36.76 -8.75 38.96
C PRO A 409 -37.01 -8.21 37.54
N ILE A 410 -36.06 -8.39 36.62
CA ILE A 410 -36.30 -8.23 35.18
C ILE A 410 -35.89 -9.52 34.48
N ASP A 411 -36.92 -10.19 33.96
CA ASP A 411 -36.91 -11.43 33.19
C ASP A 411 -36.66 -11.09 31.70
N TYR A 412 -35.55 -11.53 31.12
CA TYR A 412 -35.29 -11.45 29.68
C TYR A 412 -35.46 -12.84 29.05
N ARG A 413 -36.65 -13.12 28.51
CA ARG A 413 -36.89 -14.27 27.64
C ARG A 413 -36.33 -14.00 26.23
N VAL A 414 -35.24 -14.67 25.91
CA VAL A 414 -34.70 -14.79 24.55
C VAL A 414 -35.56 -15.77 23.75
N LYS A 415 -36.17 -15.33 22.63
CA LYS A 415 -36.83 -16.20 21.65
C LYS A 415 -35.78 -16.89 20.79
N ILE A 416 -35.63 -18.19 20.97
CA ILE A 416 -34.88 -19.08 20.08
C ILE A 416 -35.83 -19.52 18.95
N PHE A 417 -35.49 -19.22 17.69
CA PHE A 417 -36.13 -19.81 16.52
C PHE A 417 -35.37 -21.08 16.11
N THR A 418 -36.05 -22.22 16.10
CA THR A 418 -35.60 -23.46 15.44
C THR A 418 -36.58 -23.80 14.32
N PRO A 419 -36.12 -24.29 13.15
CA PRO A 419 -37.02 -24.65 12.05
C PRO A 419 -37.48 -26.10 12.20
N SER A 420 -38.78 -26.30 12.42
CA SER A 420 -39.42 -27.62 12.35
C SER A 420 -39.88 -27.92 10.92
N SER A 421 -39.44 -29.08 10.44
CA SER A 421 -39.87 -29.71 9.20
C SER A 421 -41.29 -30.27 9.30
N GLN A 422 -41.93 -30.36 8.12
CA GLN A 422 -42.90 -31.36 7.66
C GLN A 422 -44.33 -30.90 7.30
N ARG A 423 -44.69 -31.31 6.06
CA ARG A 423 -45.99 -31.76 5.49
C ARG A 423 -46.81 -30.73 4.69
N PRO A 424 -47.71 -31.18 3.78
CA PRO A 424 -47.50 -32.17 2.71
C PRO A 424 -48.08 -31.72 1.33
N CYS A 425 -47.81 -32.53 0.31
CA CYS A 425 -48.25 -32.43 -1.09
C CYS A 425 -49.78 -32.30 -1.32
N ARG A 426 -50.19 -31.54 -2.36
CA ARG A 426 -51.24 -31.88 -3.36
C ARG A 426 -51.31 -30.84 -4.52
N PRO A 427 -52.01 -31.09 -5.66
CA PRO A 427 -51.35 -31.26 -6.95
C PRO A 427 -51.67 -30.21 -8.05
N ARG A 428 -50.94 -30.36 -9.17
CA ARG A 428 -50.98 -29.65 -10.47
C ARG A 428 -52.38 -29.27 -11.01
N ARG A 429 -52.51 -28.06 -11.57
CA ARG A 429 -53.27 -27.73 -12.81
C ARG A 429 -52.68 -26.51 -13.54
N ALA A 430 -52.02 -26.77 -14.66
CA ALA A 430 -52.23 -26.24 -16.02
C ALA A 430 -52.95 -24.87 -16.28
N TRP A 431 -52.28 -24.06 -17.13
CA TRP A 431 -52.76 -23.19 -18.25
C TRP A 431 -52.84 -21.64 -18.12
N TRP A 432 -51.86 -21.00 -18.78
CA TRP A 432 -51.88 -19.87 -19.75
C TRP A 432 -52.23 -18.40 -19.37
N PRO A 433 -51.72 -17.40 -20.16
CA PRO A 433 -51.43 -16.03 -19.75
C PRO A 433 -52.40 -14.97 -20.32
N GLY A 434 -52.34 -13.73 -19.79
CA GLY A 434 -52.68 -12.52 -20.54
C GLY A 434 -53.44 -11.40 -19.81
N CYS A 435 -52.92 -10.17 -19.99
CA CYS A 435 -53.56 -8.83 -19.89
C CYS A 435 -53.99 -8.33 -18.49
N ARG A 436 -53.73 -7.08 -18.07
CA ARG A 436 -53.42 -5.81 -18.74
C ARG A 436 -52.31 -5.05 -18.01
#